data_AF-E6VRU5-F1
#
_entry.id   AF-E6VRU5-F1
#
_cell.length_a   1.000
_cell.length_b   1.000
_cell.length_c   1.000
_cell.angle_alpha   90.00
_cell.angle_beta   90.00
_cell.angle_gamma   90.00
#
_symmetry.space_group_name_H-M   'P 1'
#
loop_
_entity.id
_entity.type
_entity.pdbx_description
1 polymer ?
#
loop_
_entity_poly.entity_id
_entity_poly.type
_entity_poly.pdbx_seq_one_letter_code
_entity_poly.pdbx_strand_id
1 'polypeptide(L)' 'MNPFALLSIFQRVRAQARVCPVCKHRQVVSGDRQGEPVRCDKCGATIPPQPKTT' A
#
# COMPACT_ATOMS: atom_id res chain seq x y z
N MET A 1 -31.89 20.61 -0.97
CA MET A 1 -31.10 19.35 -0.94
C MET A 1 -30.40 19.21 -2.28
N ASN A 2 -29.08 19.42 -2.32
CA ASN A 2 -28.30 19.47 -3.56
C ASN A 2 -27.66 18.09 -3.82
N PRO A 3 -27.99 17.38 -4.91
CA PRO A 3 -27.66 15.95 -5.09
C PRO A 3 -26.18 15.65 -5.44
N PHE A 4 -25.30 16.65 -5.50
CA PHE A 4 -23.90 16.48 -5.93
C PHE A 4 -22.87 16.30 -4.81
N ALA A 5 -23.29 16.27 -3.54
CA ALA A 5 -22.35 16.24 -2.40
C ALA A 5 -21.83 14.85 -1.98
N LEU A 6 -22.29 13.76 -2.62
CA LEU A 6 -22.02 12.39 -2.14
C LEU A 6 -20.97 11.59 -2.94
N LEU A 7 -20.38 12.14 -4.00
CA LEU A 7 -19.45 11.38 -4.85
C LEU A 7 -17.96 11.54 -4.53
N SER A 8 -17.57 12.35 -3.54
CA SER A 8 -16.15 12.77 -3.39
C SER A 8 -15.29 11.94 -2.42
N ILE A 9 -15.81 10.88 -1.79
CA ILE A 9 -15.10 10.17 -0.70
C ILE A 9 -14.27 8.96 -1.20
N PHE A 10 -14.41 8.53 -2.45
CA PHE A 10 -13.76 7.29 -2.93
C PHE A 10 -12.31 7.43 -3.43
N GLN A 11 -11.72 8.63 -3.41
CA GLN A 11 -10.35 8.80 -3.88
C GLN A 11 -9.36 8.75 -2.72
N ARG A 12 -8.57 7.66 -2.65
CA ARG A 12 -7.11 7.62 -2.38
C ARG A 12 -6.61 6.38 -1.62
N VAL A 13 -7.22 5.20 -1.79
CA VAL A 13 -6.48 3.96 -1.42
C VAL A 13 -5.44 3.69 -2.52
N ARG A 14 -4.30 4.38 -2.47
CA ARG A 14 -3.16 4.15 -3.38
C ARG A 14 -2.49 2.83 -2.99
N ALA A 15 -3.01 1.71 -3.46
CA ALA A 15 -2.38 0.42 -3.29
C ALA A 15 -1.08 0.34 -4.13
N GLN A 16 0.04 -0.03 -3.51
CA GLN A 16 1.33 -0.15 -4.18
C GLN A 16 1.85 -1.58 -4.09
N ALA A 17 2.27 -2.13 -5.24
CA ALA A 17 2.87 -3.45 -5.26
C ALA A 17 4.32 -3.38 -4.74
N ARG A 18 4.61 -4.15 -3.69
CA ARG A 18 5.96 -4.37 -3.16
C ARG A 18 6.45 -5.76 -3.49
N VAL A 19 7.75 -5.86 -3.80
CA VAL A 19 8.42 -7.13 -4.00
C VAL A 19 9.24 -7.45 -2.76
N CYS A 20 9.06 -8.66 -2.22
CA CYS A 20 9.86 -9.13 -1.09
C CYS A 20 11.32 -9.34 -1.52
N PRO A 21 12.32 -8.78 -0.82
CA PRO A 21 13.73 -8.97 -1.17
C PRO A 21 14.23 -10.41 -0.96
N VAL A 22 13.54 -11.19 -0.12
CA VAL A 22 13.94 -12.57 0.24
C VAL A 22 13.41 -13.59 -0.76
N CYS A 23 12.10 -13.63 -0.97
CA CYS A 23 11.44 -14.66 -1.79
C CYS A 23 10.95 -14.14 -3.15
N LYS A 24 11.19 -12.86 -3.47
CA LYS A 24 10.72 -12.15 -4.67
C LYS A 24 9.21 -12.18 -4.89
N HIS A 25 8.44 -12.52 -3.86
CA HIS A 25 6.98 -12.47 -3.93
C HIS A 25 6.49 -11.03 -4.06
N ARG A 26 5.60 -10.79 -5.01
CA ARG A 26 4.95 -9.50 -5.22
C ARG A 26 3.64 -9.47 -4.43
N GLN A 27 3.54 -8.55 -3.49
CA GLN A 27 2.33 -8.34 -2.68
C GLN A 27 1.85 -6.90 -2.80
N VAL A 28 0.55 -6.69 -2.64
CA VAL A 28 -0.06 -5.37 -2.71
C VAL A 28 -0.17 -4.82 -1.29
N VAL A 29 0.43 -3.66 -1.05
CA VAL A 29 0.44 -3.00 0.25
C VAL A 29 -0.36 -1.71 0.14
N SER A 30 -1.27 -1.47 1.09
CA SER A 30 -2.03 -0.22 1.14
C SER A 30 -1.10 0.98 1.24
N GLY A 31 -1.48 2.09 0.60
CA GLY A 31 -0.70 3.34 0.56
C GLY A 31 -0.32 3.87 1.95
N ASP A 32 -1.19 3.68 2.93
CA ASP A 32 -0.99 4.08 4.32
C ASP A 32 0.23 3.39 4.94
N ARG A 33 0.43 2.11 4.60
CA ARG A 33 1.55 1.28 5.08
C ARG A 33 2.83 1.44 4.26
N GLN A 34 2.86 2.39 3.31
CA GLN A 34 4.10 2.66 2.57
C GLN A 34 5.23 3.18 3.46
N GLY A 35 4.90 3.92 4.53
CA GLY A 35 5.93 4.42 5.44
C GLY A 35 6.49 3.38 6.40
N GLU A 36 5.91 2.18 6.43
CA GLU A 36 6.18 1.20 7.48
C GLU A 36 6.82 -0.08 6.90
N PRO A 37 7.63 -0.78 7.72
CA PRO A 37 8.05 -2.13 7.41
C PRO A 37 6.82 -3.06 7.44
N VAL A 38 6.67 -3.89 6.41
CA VAL A 38 5.55 -4.83 6.29
C VAL A 38 6.06 -6.25 6.20
N ARG A 39 5.29 -7.22 6.70
CA ARG A 39 5.66 -8.63 6.56
C ARG A 39 5.28 -9.18 5.19
N CYS A 40 6.11 -10.08 4.69
CA CYS A 40 5.81 -10.78 3.46
C CYS A 40 4.74 -11.85 3.69
N ASP A 41 3.68 -11.86 2.88
CA ASP A 41 2.59 -12.84 3.00
C ASP A 41 3.05 -14.28 2.68
N LYS A 42 4.14 -14.42 1.92
CA LYS A 42 4.65 -15.74 1.49
C LYS A 42 5.70 -16.34 2.42
N CYS A 43 6.67 -15.54 2.86
CA CYS A 43 7.82 -16.04 3.65
C CYS A 43 7.93 -15.43 5.05
N GLY A 44 7.06 -14.50 5.41
CA GLY A 44 7.09 -13.82 6.72
C GLY A 44 8.24 -12.82 6.90
N ALA A 45 9.15 -12.70 5.92
CA ALA A 45 10.26 -11.76 6.01
C ALA A 45 9.79 -10.31 6.06
N THR A 46 10.54 -9.48 6.79
CA THR A 46 10.29 -8.04 6.86
C THR A 46 10.72 -7.36 5.56
N ILE A 47 9.77 -6.71 4.90
CA ILE A 47 10.00 -5.88 3.71
C ILE A 47 10.19 -4.44 4.20
N PRO A 48 11.33 -3.80 3.88
CA PRO A 48 11.60 -2.43 4.32
C PRO A 48 10.59 -1.43 3.74
N PRO A 49 10.35 -0.30 4.44
CA PRO A 49 9.54 0.77 3.89
C PRO A 49 10.20 1.32 2.62
N GLN A 50 9.38 1.62 1.62
CA GLN A 50 9.83 2.40 0.47
C GLN A 50 9.66 3.88 0.79
N PRO A 51 10.67 4.72 0.49
CA PRO A 51 10.54 6.15 0.67
C PRO A 51 9.35 6.64 -0.14
N LYS A 52 8.45 7.37 0.52
CA LYS A 52 7.36 8.08 -0.16
C LYS A 52 8.04 9.20 -0.95
N THR A 53 8.22 9.03 -2.25
CA THR A 53 8.69 10.13 -3.09
C THR A 53 7.59 11.19 -3.09
N THR A 54 7.83 12.26 -2.31
CA THR A 54 6.97 13.45 -2.20
C THR A 54 6.80 14.12 -3.55
#